data_AF-A0A9D1JUU9-F1
#
_entry.id   AF-A0A9D1JUU9-F1
#
_cell.length_a   1.000
_cell.length_b   1.000
_cell.length_c   1.000
_cell.angle_alpha   90.00
_cell.angle_beta   90.00
_cell.angle_gamma   90.00
#
_symmetry.space_group_name_H-M   'P 1'
#
loop_
_entity.id
_entity.type
_entity.pdbx_description
1 polymer ?
#
loop_
_entity_poly.entity_id
_entity_poly.type
_entity_poly.pdbx_seq_one_letter_code
_entity_poly.pdbx_strand_id
1 'polypeptide(L)'
;MTRRILAALMALAMVFALAACGGEPAAEEEEVLSAEELKAQVDEIVAGLTVPEDVDPAAVQGVEDGVFTVAMECAYAPYNWTQIDESNGAVPVASGYANGYDVMISQIICDLYGWQLEVVASAWDSLTPGVQSGIYDANIAGQSMTADRMEQVDMAGPYYYAEIVVVTTADSEYADATGIADLAGGTATAQSGTIWYDSCLPQIPDVQL
;
A
#
# COMPACT_ATOMS: atom_id res chain seq x y z
N MET A 1 57.94 17.76 -31.04
CA MET A 1 57.04 16.86 -30.29
C MET A 1 55.66 16.99 -30.90
N THR A 2 55.27 15.94 -31.61
CA THR A 2 54.26 15.97 -32.68
C THR A 2 52.84 15.89 -32.10
N ARG A 3 51.91 16.57 -32.78
CA ARG A 3 50.47 16.77 -32.48
C ARG A 3 49.70 15.55 -31.94
N ARG A 4 50.24 14.33 -32.08
CA ARG A 4 49.69 13.08 -31.53
C ARG A 4 49.85 12.96 -29.99
N ILE A 5 50.89 13.56 -29.41
CA ILE A 5 51.09 13.54 -27.94
C ILE A 5 50.18 14.55 -27.24
N LEU A 6 49.92 15.71 -27.89
CA LEU A 6 49.01 16.73 -27.37
C LEU A 6 47.54 16.27 -27.40
N ALA A 7 47.14 15.51 -28.42
CA ALA A 7 45.81 14.92 -28.52
C ALA A 7 45.58 13.81 -27.49
N ALA A 8 46.61 13.01 -27.18
CA ALA A 8 46.52 11.99 -26.13
C ALA A 8 46.44 12.59 -24.72
N LEU A 9 47.13 13.70 -24.46
CA LEU A 9 47.07 14.41 -23.17
C LEU A 9 45.74 15.16 -22.95
N MET A 10 45.11 15.69 -24.01
CA MET A 10 43.76 16.27 -23.90
C MET A 10 42.66 15.22 -23.73
N ALA A 11 42.81 14.03 -24.34
CA ALA A 11 41.86 12.94 -24.15
C ALA A 11 41.92 12.37 -22.72
N LEU A 12 43.11 12.30 -22.11
CA LEU A 12 43.27 11.83 -20.73
C LEU A 12 42.74 12.83 -19.69
N ALA A 13 42.81 14.14 -19.98
CA ALA A 13 42.27 15.18 -19.10
C ALA A 13 40.73 15.26 -19.12
N MET A 14 40.07 14.85 -20.21
CA MET A 14 38.60 14.76 -20.26
C MET A 14 38.02 13.53 -19.56
N VAL A 15 38.81 12.46 -19.39
CA VAL A 15 38.38 11.26 -18.67
C VAL A 15 38.42 11.46 -17.14
N PHE A 16 39.29 12.33 -16.62
CA PHE A 16 39.36 12.62 -15.19
C PHE A 16 38.42 13.74 -14.70
N ALA A 17 37.75 14.47 -15.60
CA ALA A 17 36.80 15.53 -15.25
C ALA A 17 35.33 15.05 -15.10
N LEU A 18 35.04 13.78 -15.39
CA LEU A 18 33.70 13.18 -15.30
C LEU A 18 33.48 12.27 -14.08
N ALA A 19 34.46 12.20 -13.16
CA ALA A 19 34.38 11.41 -11.93
C ALA A 19 34.21 12.28 -10.67
N ALA A 20 33.55 13.44 -10.77
CA ALA A 20 33.47 14.41 -9.67
C ALA A 20 32.06 14.86 -9.25
N CYS A 21 30.98 14.36 -9.88
CA CYS A 21 29.61 14.57 -9.40
C CYS A 21 28.81 13.29 -9.65
N GLY A 22 28.79 12.40 -8.66
CA GLY A 22 28.06 11.15 -8.71
C GLY A 22 28.02 10.52 -7.33
N GLY A 23 27.65 11.31 -6.32
CA GLY A 23 27.16 10.75 -5.07
C GLY A 23 25.78 10.19 -5.34
N GLU A 24 25.72 8.99 -5.91
CA GLU A 24 24.54 8.14 -5.81
C GLU A 24 24.34 7.91 -4.30
N PRO A 25 23.16 8.15 -3.72
CA PRO A 25 22.85 7.44 -2.49
C PRO A 25 23.00 5.98 -2.85
N ALA A 26 23.78 5.22 -2.07
CA ALA A 26 23.69 3.78 -2.16
C ALA A 26 22.22 3.47 -1.93
N ALA A 27 21.51 3.11 -3.01
CA ALA A 27 20.28 2.38 -2.85
C ALA A 27 20.72 1.14 -2.08
N GLU A 28 20.32 1.07 -0.81
CA GLU A 28 20.28 -0.21 -0.14
C GLU A 28 19.46 -1.09 -1.08
N GLU A 29 20.09 -2.10 -1.69
CA GLU A 29 19.35 -3.16 -2.36
C GLU A 29 18.47 -3.76 -1.26
N GLU A 30 17.22 -3.32 -1.16
CA GLU A 30 16.20 -4.04 -0.43
C GLU A 30 16.21 -5.44 -1.01
N GLU A 31 16.64 -6.42 -0.21
CA GLU A 31 16.65 -7.81 -0.59
C GLU A 31 15.19 -8.25 -0.76
N VAL A 32 14.70 -8.21 -2.01
CA VAL A 32 13.34 -8.63 -2.34
C VAL A 32 13.28 -10.13 -2.18
N LEU A 33 12.55 -10.59 -1.15
CA LEU A 33 12.31 -12.00 -0.88
C LEU A 33 11.72 -12.69 -2.12
N SER A 34 12.18 -13.90 -2.41
CA SER A 34 11.56 -14.74 -3.43
C SER A 34 10.14 -15.14 -3.01
N ALA A 35 9.30 -15.51 -3.98
CA ALA A 35 7.94 -15.98 -3.70
C ALA A 35 7.89 -17.20 -2.76
N GLU A 36 8.89 -18.08 -2.83
CA GLU A 36 9.01 -19.24 -1.92
C GLU A 36 9.36 -18.81 -0.49
N GLU A 37 10.25 -17.82 -0.33
CA GLU A 37 10.60 -17.28 0.98
C GLU A 37 9.44 -16.49 1.59
N LEU A 38 8.71 -15.71 0.78
CA LEU A 38 7.50 -15.02 1.22
C LEU A 38 6.44 -16.03 1.70
N LYS A 39 6.23 -17.10 0.93
CA LYS A 39 5.32 -18.19 1.33
C LYS A 39 5.75 -18.84 2.65
N ALA A 40 7.04 -19.14 2.82
CA ALA A 40 7.55 -19.75 4.05
C ALA A 40 7.36 -18.84 5.27
N GLN A 41 7.58 -17.52 5.12
CA GLN A 41 7.30 -16.54 6.18
C GLN A 41 5.81 -16.44 6.49
N VAL A 42 4.95 -16.46 5.48
CA VAL A 42 3.49 -16.50 5.67
C VAL A 42 3.07 -17.76 6.43
N ASP A 43 3.58 -18.93 6.05
CA ASP A 43 3.29 -20.20 6.73
C ASP A 43 3.74 -20.15 8.21
N GLU A 44 4.89 -19.54 8.51
CA GLU A 44 5.37 -19.34 9.89
C GLU A 44 4.48 -18.36 10.68
N ILE A 45 4.09 -17.24 10.08
CA ILE A 45 3.16 -16.27 10.69
C ILE A 45 1.83 -16.96 11.00
N VAL A 46 1.26 -17.67 10.02
CA VAL A 46 0.01 -18.41 10.16
C VAL A 46 0.11 -19.44 11.28
N ALA A 47 1.22 -20.19 11.36
CA ALA A 47 1.46 -21.14 12.45
C ALA A 47 1.61 -20.46 13.83
N GLY A 48 2.07 -19.21 13.86
CA GLY A 48 2.23 -18.41 15.08
C GLY A 48 0.97 -17.65 15.52
N LEU A 49 -0.05 -17.53 14.65
CA LEU A 49 -1.31 -16.89 14.99
C LEU A 49 -2.09 -17.74 15.99
N THR A 50 -2.39 -17.18 17.15
CA THR A 50 -3.31 -17.79 18.11
C THR A 50 -4.73 -17.53 17.68
N VAL A 51 -5.39 -18.53 17.11
CA VAL A 51 -6.85 -18.55 16.97
C VAL A 51 -7.44 -18.63 18.39
N PRO A 52 -8.40 -17.76 18.77
CA PRO A 52 -9.09 -17.86 20.06
C PRO A 52 -9.62 -19.29 20.29
N GLU A 53 -9.49 -19.84 21.50
CA GLU A 53 -9.86 -21.23 21.80
C GLU A 53 -11.33 -21.56 21.53
N ASP A 54 -12.18 -20.54 21.45
CA ASP A 54 -13.62 -20.61 21.15
C ASP A 54 -13.96 -20.52 19.66
N VAL A 55 -12.96 -20.28 18.80
CA VAL A 55 -13.10 -20.29 17.34
C VAL A 55 -12.55 -21.60 16.79
N ASP A 56 -13.43 -22.44 16.26
CA ASP A 56 -13.05 -23.57 15.41
C ASP A 56 -13.10 -23.09 13.94
N PRO A 57 -11.96 -22.87 13.26
CA PRO A 57 -11.93 -22.41 11.88
C PRO A 57 -12.71 -23.32 10.92
N ALA A 58 -12.77 -24.63 11.22
CA ALA A 58 -13.52 -25.60 10.42
C ALA A 58 -15.04 -25.53 10.66
N ALA A 59 -15.48 -24.87 11.75
CA ALA A 59 -16.88 -24.62 12.07
C ALA A 59 -17.35 -23.22 11.68
N VAL A 60 -16.43 -22.30 11.32
CA VAL A 60 -16.80 -21.02 10.72
C VAL A 60 -17.45 -21.32 9.38
N GLN A 61 -18.77 -21.13 9.30
CA GLN A 61 -19.47 -21.10 8.03
C GLN A 61 -18.99 -19.85 7.30
N GLY A 62 -17.92 -20.02 6.53
CA GLY A 62 -17.35 -19.00 5.68
C GLY A 62 -18.24 -18.71 4.47
N VAL A 63 -17.57 -18.34 3.39
CA VAL A 63 -18.16 -18.24 2.06
C VAL A 63 -18.79 -19.57 1.61
N GLU A 64 -20.07 -19.54 1.23
CA GLU A 64 -20.87 -20.74 0.96
C GLU A 64 -20.31 -21.59 -0.19
N ASP A 65 -19.59 -20.96 -1.12
CA ASP A 65 -18.97 -21.57 -2.29
C ASP A 65 -17.46 -21.86 -2.13
N GLY A 66 -16.88 -21.51 -0.97
CA GLY A 66 -15.45 -21.66 -0.69
C GLY A 66 -14.56 -20.58 -1.32
N VAL A 67 -15.12 -19.52 -1.92
CA VAL A 67 -14.40 -18.42 -2.56
C VAL A 67 -14.61 -17.13 -1.78
N PHE A 68 -13.54 -16.59 -1.19
CA PHE A 68 -13.55 -15.31 -0.48
C PHE A 68 -13.31 -14.18 -1.48
N THR A 69 -14.39 -13.51 -1.86
CA THR A 69 -14.40 -12.40 -2.81
C THR A 69 -14.15 -11.10 -2.06
N VAL A 70 -12.94 -10.56 -2.19
CA VAL A 70 -12.49 -9.35 -1.51
C VAL A 70 -12.39 -8.19 -2.49
N ALA A 71 -13.07 -7.09 -2.19
CA ALA A 71 -12.94 -5.86 -2.96
C ALA A 71 -11.88 -4.92 -2.37
N MET A 72 -11.09 -4.30 -3.25
CA MET A 72 -10.10 -3.26 -2.93
C MET A 72 -9.90 -2.31 -4.11
N GLU A 73 -9.24 -1.17 -3.89
CA GLU A 73 -9.11 -0.15 -4.94
C GLU A 73 -8.16 -0.58 -6.08
N CYS A 74 -7.11 -1.32 -5.72
CA CYS A 74 -5.97 -1.66 -6.56
C CYS A 74 -5.28 -0.41 -7.15
N ALA A 75 -5.30 0.71 -6.43
CA ALA A 75 -4.71 1.99 -6.83
C ALA A 75 -4.03 2.76 -5.68
N TYR A 76 -3.74 2.09 -4.56
CA TYR A 76 -3.22 2.66 -3.34
C TYR A 76 -1.96 1.94 -2.85
N ALA A 77 -0.87 2.03 -3.61
CA ALA A 77 0.42 1.44 -3.24
C ALA A 77 0.98 2.07 -1.94
N PRO A 78 1.64 1.27 -1.06
CA PRO A 78 1.95 -0.16 -1.19
C PRO A 78 0.87 -1.09 -0.58
N TYR A 79 -0.32 -0.58 -0.26
CA TYR A 79 -1.37 -1.37 0.37
C TYR A 79 -2.08 -2.28 -0.64
N ASN A 80 -2.56 -1.71 -1.74
CA ASN A 80 -3.13 -2.47 -2.84
C ASN A 80 -2.89 -1.73 -4.15
N TRP A 81 -2.29 -2.37 -5.16
CA TRP A 81 -2.07 -1.76 -6.47
C TRP A 81 -2.20 -2.79 -7.59
N THR A 82 -2.36 -2.30 -8.82
CA THR A 82 -2.37 -3.14 -10.02
C THR A 82 -0.99 -3.18 -10.68
N GLN A 83 -0.54 -4.37 -11.05
CA GLN A 83 0.67 -4.63 -11.83
C GLN A 83 0.38 -5.53 -13.04
N ILE A 84 1.37 -5.66 -13.93
CA ILE A 84 1.21 -6.31 -15.24
C ILE A 84 1.37 -7.83 -15.16
N ASP A 85 2.11 -8.33 -14.16
CA ASP A 85 2.45 -9.74 -14.02
C ASP A 85 2.16 -10.28 -12.61
N GLU A 86 2.28 -11.59 -12.46
CA GLU A 86 2.02 -12.34 -11.22
C GLU A 86 3.21 -12.30 -10.22
N SER A 87 4.21 -11.43 -10.44
CA SER A 87 5.38 -11.37 -9.56
C SER A 87 4.99 -11.04 -8.12
N ASN A 88 5.80 -11.51 -7.17
CA ASN A 88 5.64 -11.23 -5.74
C ASN A 88 4.27 -11.63 -5.18
N GLY A 89 3.68 -12.73 -5.67
CA GLY A 89 2.42 -13.28 -5.14
C GLY A 89 1.18 -12.50 -5.56
N ALA A 90 1.23 -11.74 -6.66
CA ALA A 90 0.09 -10.96 -7.12
C ALA A 90 -1.08 -11.86 -7.60
N VAL A 91 -2.30 -11.44 -7.30
CA VAL A 91 -3.55 -12.17 -7.57
C VAL A 91 -4.23 -11.60 -8.81
N PRO A 92 -4.73 -12.42 -9.76
CA PRO A 92 -5.36 -11.91 -10.98
C PRO A 92 -6.61 -11.07 -10.68
N VAL A 93 -6.75 -9.97 -11.42
CA VAL A 93 -7.94 -9.10 -11.41
C VAL A 93 -8.36 -8.79 -12.86
N ALA A 94 -9.50 -8.12 -13.05
CA ALA A 94 -10.05 -7.82 -14.37
C ALA A 94 -9.08 -7.08 -15.33
N SER A 95 -8.07 -6.39 -14.81
CA SER A 95 -7.10 -5.62 -15.60
C SER A 95 -5.66 -5.76 -15.08
N GLY A 96 -5.17 -6.99 -14.95
CA GLY A 96 -3.80 -7.29 -14.54
C GLY A 96 -3.78 -8.15 -13.28
N TYR A 97 -2.86 -7.85 -12.36
CA TYR A 97 -2.74 -8.54 -11.09
C TYR A 97 -2.72 -7.52 -9.95
N ALA A 98 -3.50 -7.75 -8.90
CA ALA A 98 -3.45 -6.98 -7.68
C ALA A 98 -2.32 -7.49 -6.78
N ASN A 99 -1.55 -6.59 -6.20
CA ASN A 99 -0.54 -6.91 -5.20
C ASN A 99 -0.57 -5.88 -4.06
N GLY A 100 0.09 -6.20 -2.97
CA GLY A 100 0.30 -5.34 -1.82
C GLY A 100 -0.15 -5.95 -0.52
N TYR A 101 0.04 -5.17 0.54
CA TYR A 101 -0.24 -5.60 1.90
C TYR A 101 -1.67 -6.12 2.10
N ASP A 102 -2.68 -5.45 1.54
CA ASP A 102 -4.08 -5.87 1.66
C ASP A 102 -4.35 -7.20 0.93
N VAL A 103 -3.67 -7.46 -0.19
CA VAL A 103 -3.73 -8.75 -0.91
C VAL A 103 -3.12 -9.85 -0.05
N MET A 104 -1.98 -9.59 0.59
CA MET A 104 -1.33 -10.54 1.50
C MET A 104 -2.20 -10.87 2.71
N ILE A 105 -2.82 -9.85 3.33
CA ILE A 105 -3.76 -10.06 4.44
C ILE A 105 -4.97 -10.89 4.00
N SER A 106 -5.52 -10.60 2.82
CA SER A 106 -6.62 -11.38 2.23
C SER A 106 -6.22 -12.84 2.02
N GLN A 107 -5.00 -13.09 1.52
CA GLN A 107 -4.49 -14.44 1.30
C GLN A 107 -4.26 -15.19 2.62
N ILE A 108 -3.74 -14.52 3.66
CA ILE A 108 -3.55 -15.11 5.00
C ILE A 108 -4.89 -15.58 5.59
N ILE A 109 -5.95 -14.77 5.42
CA ILE A 109 -7.30 -15.15 5.83
C ILE A 109 -7.75 -16.41 5.08
N CYS A 110 -7.59 -16.44 3.76
CA CYS A 110 -7.93 -17.61 2.96
C CYS A 110 -7.15 -18.86 3.38
N ASP A 111 -5.85 -18.74 3.64
CA ASP A 111 -5.00 -19.87 4.04
C ASP A 111 -5.41 -20.43 5.41
N LEU A 112 -5.80 -19.57 6.35
CA LEU A 112 -6.30 -19.97 7.68
C LEU A 112 -7.59 -20.78 7.61
N TYR A 113 -8.52 -20.38 6.73
CA TYR A 113 -9.84 -21.01 6.61
C TYR A 113 -9.94 -22.05 5.49
N GLY A 114 -8.88 -22.22 4.68
CA GLY A 114 -8.89 -23.10 3.53
C GLY A 114 -9.78 -22.62 2.38
N TRP A 115 -9.94 -21.31 2.21
CA TRP A 115 -10.72 -20.69 1.14
C TRP A 115 -9.86 -20.34 -0.08
N GLN A 116 -10.50 -20.11 -1.22
CA GLN A 116 -9.87 -19.53 -2.40
C GLN A 116 -10.02 -18.01 -2.35
N LEU A 117 -8.96 -17.27 -2.70
CA LEU A 117 -9.03 -15.81 -2.80
C LEU A 117 -9.47 -15.38 -4.20
N GLU A 118 -10.51 -14.56 -4.28
CA GLU A 118 -10.84 -13.76 -5.46
C GLU A 118 -10.71 -12.27 -5.09
N VAL A 119 -9.90 -11.52 -5.84
CA VAL A 119 -9.78 -10.07 -5.65
C VAL A 119 -10.56 -9.33 -6.71
N VAL A 120 -11.36 -8.35 -6.30
CA VAL A 120 -12.08 -7.45 -7.21
C VAL A 120 -11.58 -6.02 -7.05
N ALA A 121 -11.03 -5.47 -8.14
CA ALA A 121 -10.72 -4.05 -8.22
C ALA A 121 -12.03 -3.23 -8.32
N SER A 122 -12.23 -2.29 -7.41
CA SER A 122 -13.45 -1.47 -7.34
C SER A 122 -13.12 -0.03 -6.93
N ALA A 123 -13.96 0.93 -7.32
CA ALA A 123 -13.76 2.32 -6.92
C ALA A 123 -13.94 2.48 -5.39
N TRP A 124 -13.17 3.37 -4.77
CA TRP A 124 -13.20 3.62 -3.32
C TRP A 124 -14.61 3.82 -2.75
N ASP A 125 -15.42 4.62 -3.43
CA ASP A 125 -16.79 4.95 -3.03
C ASP A 125 -17.78 3.78 -3.13
N SER A 126 -17.40 2.73 -3.88
CA SER A 126 -18.21 1.56 -4.17
C SER A 126 -17.94 0.40 -3.21
N LEU A 127 -16.86 0.45 -2.43
CA LEU A 127 -16.44 -0.64 -1.53
C LEU A 127 -17.49 -0.95 -0.46
N THR A 128 -17.93 0.05 0.31
CA THR A 128 -18.90 -0.14 1.40
C THR A 128 -20.28 -0.54 0.87
N PRO A 129 -20.85 0.12 -0.17
CA PRO A 129 -22.09 -0.34 -0.78
C PRO A 129 -22.00 -1.74 -1.42
N GLY A 130 -20.84 -2.11 -1.96
CA GLY A 130 -20.59 -3.44 -2.55
C GLY A 130 -20.72 -4.56 -1.52
N VAL A 131 -20.15 -4.37 -0.33
CA VAL A 131 -20.31 -5.30 0.80
C VAL A 131 -21.77 -5.33 1.28
N GLN A 132 -22.41 -4.17 1.47
CA GLN A 132 -23.82 -4.12 1.90
C GLN A 132 -24.79 -4.83 0.95
N SER A 133 -24.49 -4.81 -0.35
CA SER A 133 -25.32 -5.45 -1.38
C SER A 133 -24.97 -6.92 -1.61
N GLY A 134 -23.93 -7.45 -0.96
CA GLY A 134 -23.48 -8.83 -1.10
C GLY A 134 -22.83 -9.12 -2.45
N ILE A 135 -22.28 -8.10 -3.14
CA ILE A 135 -21.52 -8.30 -4.38
C ILE A 135 -20.14 -8.90 -4.05
N TYR A 136 -19.60 -8.56 -2.88
CA TYR A 136 -18.34 -9.08 -2.33
C TYR A 136 -18.56 -9.47 -0.88
N ASP A 137 -17.75 -10.40 -0.38
CA ASP A 137 -17.83 -10.88 1.00
C ASP A 137 -17.21 -9.89 1.99
N ALA A 138 -16.15 -9.20 1.58
CA ALA A 138 -15.47 -8.22 2.40
C ALA A 138 -14.79 -7.12 1.56
N ASN A 139 -14.41 -6.04 2.24
CA ASN A 139 -13.43 -5.11 1.73
C ASN A 139 -12.17 -5.14 2.62
N ILE A 140 -11.01 -5.15 1.99
CA ILE A 140 -9.70 -5.07 2.65
C ILE A 140 -8.88 -4.07 1.82
N ALA A 141 -8.95 -2.81 2.22
CA ALA A 141 -8.47 -1.69 1.39
C ALA A 141 -8.00 -0.49 2.22
N GLY A 142 -7.47 -0.71 3.42
CA GLY A 142 -7.02 0.36 4.32
C GLY A 142 -8.14 1.27 4.83
N GLN A 143 -9.40 0.79 4.84
CA GLN A 143 -10.53 1.58 5.33
C GLN A 143 -10.43 1.82 6.83
N SER A 144 -10.33 3.08 7.24
CA SER A 144 -10.44 3.45 8.65
C SER A 144 -11.84 3.12 9.18
N MET A 145 -11.90 2.56 10.39
CA MET A 145 -13.13 2.23 11.12
C MET A 145 -13.84 3.49 11.65
N THR A 146 -14.42 4.29 10.74
CA THR A 146 -15.20 5.47 11.11
C THR A 146 -16.59 5.09 11.61
N ALA A 147 -17.21 5.95 12.42
CA ALA A 147 -18.58 5.74 12.90
C ALA A 147 -19.54 5.53 11.71
N ASP A 148 -19.49 6.40 10.71
CA ASP A 148 -20.35 6.34 9.53
C ASP A 148 -20.22 5.03 8.73
N ARG A 149 -19.02 4.43 8.68
CA ARG A 149 -18.83 3.12 8.04
C ARG A 149 -19.34 1.99 8.91
N MET A 150 -19.12 2.05 10.23
CA MET A 150 -19.61 1.05 11.17
C MET A 150 -21.13 1.06 11.32
N GLU A 151 -21.81 2.16 10.96
CA GLU A 151 -23.27 2.18 10.82
C GLU A 151 -23.77 1.40 9.58
N GLN A 152 -22.90 1.18 8.60
CA GLN A 152 -23.23 0.59 7.31
C GLN A 152 -22.80 -0.88 7.20
N VAL A 153 -21.63 -1.22 7.72
CA VAL A 153 -21.05 -2.57 7.65
C VAL A 153 -20.36 -2.93 8.96
N ASP A 154 -20.30 -4.21 9.26
CA ASP A 154 -19.47 -4.72 10.35
C ASP A 154 -17.99 -4.58 10.02
N MET A 155 -17.18 -4.25 11.03
CA MET A 155 -15.72 -4.12 10.90
C MET A 155 -15.02 -5.14 11.80
N ALA A 156 -14.19 -6.00 11.22
CA ALA A 156 -13.52 -7.10 11.92
C ALA A 156 -12.48 -6.62 12.95
N GLY A 157 -12.02 -5.38 12.84
CA GLY A 157 -10.97 -4.79 13.66
C GLY A 157 -9.77 -4.32 12.83
N PRO A 158 -8.80 -3.62 13.43
CA PRO A 158 -7.63 -3.13 12.73
C PRO A 158 -6.65 -4.28 12.46
N TYR A 159 -6.18 -4.39 11.21
CA TYR A 159 -5.06 -5.28 10.84
C TYR A 159 -3.72 -4.54 10.75
N TYR A 160 -3.73 -3.20 10.84
CA TYR A 160 -2.56 -2.36 11.07
C TYR A 160 -2.97 -1.04 11.71
N TYR A 161 -1.99 -0.32 12.26
CA TYR A 161 -2.14 1.06 12.72
C TYR A 161 -1.24 1.97 11.88
N ALA A 162 -1.75 3.13 11.47
CA ALA A 162 -1.01 4.11 10.69
C ALA A 162 -0.74 5.37 11.51
N GLU A 163 0.43 5.97 11.30
CA GLU A 163 0.69 7.36 11.66
C GLU A 163 0.39 8.26 10.47
N ILE A 164 -0.34 9.34 10.72
CA ILE A 164 -0.79 10.25 9.66
C ILE A 164 0.24 11.37 9.54
N VAL A 165 0.75 11.56 8.34
CA VAL A 165 1.74 12.59 8.02
C VAL A 165 1.24 13.47 6.88
N VAL A 166 1.73 14.71 6.85
CA VAL A 166 1.59 15.59 5.69
C VAL A 166 2.85 15.48 4.86
N VAL A 167 2.69 15.31 3.54
CA VAL A 167 3.79 15.30 2.60
C VAL A 167 3.75 16.58 1.79
N THR A 168 4.91 17.18 1.57
CA THR A 168 5.09 18.38 0.75
C THR A 168 6.26 18.21 -0.21
N THR A 169 6.34 19.07 -1.23
CA THR A 169 7.54 19.11 -2.08
C THR A 169 8.72 19.68 -1.31
N ALA A 170 9.93 19.24 -1.65
CA ALA A 170 11.14 19.67 -0.96
C ALA A 170 11.42 21.18 -1.04
N ASP A 171 10.85 21.86 -2.04
CA ASP A 171 10.97 23.30 -2.28
C ASP A 171 9.78 24.12 -1.75
N SER A 172 8.83 23.47 -1.06
CA SER A 172 7.68 24.13 -0.46
C SER A 172 8.08 25.06 0.68
N GLU A 173 7.32 26.14 0.88
CA GLU A 173 7.46 26.99 2.06
C GLU A 173 7.19 26.23 3.38
N TYR A 174 6.51 25.08 3.29
CA TYR A 174 6.18 24.20 4.40
C TYR A 174 7.17 23.05 4.59
N ALA A 175 8.30 23.01 3.86
CA ALA A 175 9.25 21.88 3.88
C ALA A 175 9.83 21.58 5.27
N ASP A 176 10.00 22.61 6.09
CA ASP A 176 10.54 22.51 7.46
C ASP A 176 9.43 22.47 8.54
N ALA A 177 8.16 22.31 8.14
CA ALA A 177 7.04 22.26 9.08
C ALA A 177 7.19 21.07 10.04
N THR A 178 7.04 21.32 11.34
CA THR A 178 7.17 20.30 12.40
C THR A 178 5.84 19.99 13.07
N GLY A 179 4.79 20.73 12.75
CA GLY A 179 3.45 20.48 13.24
C GLY A 179 2.37 21.10 12.36
N ILE A 180 1.13 20.71 12.63
CA ILE A 180 -0.07 21.13 11.87
C ILE A 180 -0.24 22.66 11.83
N ALA A 181 0.15 23.37 12.90
CA ALA A 181 0.07 24.82 12.95
C ALA A 181 1.04 25.53 11.99
N ASP A 182 2.17 24.89 11.66
CA ASP A 182 3.16 25.45 10.73
C ASP A 182 2.64 25.42 9.28
N LEU A 183 1.58 24.66 9.02
CA LEU A 183 0.94 24.50 7.70
C LEU A 183 -0.19 25.53 7.46
N ALA A 184 -0.37 26.47 8.38
CA ALA A 184 -1.52 27.37 8.37
C ALA A 184 -1.62 28.20 7.07
N GLY A 185 -2.84 28.34 6.54
CA GLY A 185 -3.10 29.10 5.30
C GLY A 185 -2.75 28.36 4.01
N GLY A 186 -2.13 27.17 4.11
CA GLY A 186 -1.73 26.36 2.97
C GLY A 186 -2.89 25.80 2.16
N THR A 187 -2.60 25.37 0.94
CA THR A 187 -3.52 24.58 0.11
C THR A 187 -3.18 23.09 0.27
N ALA A 188 -4.17 22.29 0.63
CA ALA A 188 -3.97 20.87 0.91
C ALA A 188 -5.06 20.02 0.26
N THR A 189 -4.71 18.77 -0.06
CA THR A 189 -5.67 17.81 -0.60
C THR A 189 -5.32 16.39 -0.15
N ALA A 190 -6.30 15.50 -0.24
CA ALA A 190 -6.19 14.07 -0.02
C ALA A 190 -7.32 13.39 -0.80
N GLN A 191 -7.31 12.05 -0.86
CA GLN A 191 -8.40 11.30 -1.49
C GLN A 191 -9.72 11.58 -0.76
N SER A 192 -10.74 12.00 -1.50
CA SER A 192 -12.08 12.26 -0.94
C SER A 192 -12.68 10.99 -0.32
N GLY A 193 -13.51 11.16 0.71
CA GLY A 193 -14.14 10.04 1.42
C GLY A 193 -13.17 9.25 2.30
N THR A 194 -12.06 9.86 2.68
CA THR A 194 -11.10 9.33 3.65
C THR A 194 -11.02 10.25 4.85
N ILE A 195 -10.63 9.72 6.01
CA ILE A 195 -10.43 10.58 7.19
C ILE A 195 -9.28 11.58 6.97
N TRP A 196 -8.40 11.34 5.99
CA TRP A 196 -7.36 12.29 5.59
C TRP A 196 -8.00 13.60 5.14
N TYR A 197 -8.93 13.51 4.19
CA TYR A 197 -9.63 14.67 3.64
C TYR A 197 -10.66 15.23 4.64
N ASP A 198 -11.47 14.35 5.24
CA ASP A 198 -12.65 14.77 5.99
C ASP A 198 -12.36 15.17 7.44
N SER A 199 -11.25 14.68 8.03
CA SER A 199 -10.94 14.85 9.46
C SER A 199 -9.54 15.39 9.74
N CYS A 200 -8.52 15.02 8.96
CA CYS A 200 -7.14 15.43 9.21
C CYS A 200 -6.84 16.81 8.65
N LEU A 201 -7.10 17.04 7.36
CA LEU A 201 -6.82 18.34 6.73
C LEU A 201 -7.54 19.52 7.42
N PRO A 202 -8.81 19.41 7.86
CA PRO A 202 -9.50 20.50 8.57
C PRO A 202 -8.86 20.92 9.91
N GLN A 203 -7.90 20.15 10.44
CA GLN A 203 -7.16 20.53 11.64
C GLN A 203 -6.08 21.59 11.36
N ILE A 204 -5.67 21.77 10.10
CA ILE A 204 -4.73 22.81 9.68
C ILE A 204 -5.44 24.17 9.76
N PRO A 205 -4.90 25.16 10.51
CA PRO A 205 -5.52 26.48 10.61
C PRO A 205 -5.61 27.16 9.24
N ASP A 206 -6.77 27.76 8.93
CA ASP A 206 -6.98 28.54 7.70
C ASP A 206 -6.66 27.80 6.38
N VAL A 207 -6.70 26.46 6.39
CA VAL A 207 -6.40 25.62 5.22
C VAL A 207 -7.39 25.83 4.08
N GLN A 208 -6.90 25.70 2.85
CA GLN A 208 -7.70 25.71 1.63
C GLN A 208 -7.74 24.27 1.06
N LEU A 209 -8.94 23.69 0.95
CA LEU A 209 -9.20 22.33 0.47
C LEU A 209 -9.73 22.29 -0.97
#